data_AF-A0A1F3MN84-F1
#
_entry.id   AF-A0A1F3MN84-F1
#
_cell.length_a   1.000
_cell.length_b   1.000
_cell.length_c   1.000
_cell.angle_alpha   90.00
_cell.angle_beta   90.00
_cell.angle_gamma   90.00
#
_symmetry.space_group_name_H-M   'P 1'
#
loop_
_entity.id
_entity.type
_entity.pdbx_description
1 polymer ?
#
loop_
_entity_poly.entity_id
_entity_poly.type
_entity_poly.pdbx_seq_one_letter_code
_entity_poly.pdbx_strand_id
1 'polypeptide(L)'
;MKTKFGFDIHDNRQIDLDLEDTRFADEVAVVVKSWKACMKCGACVGTCPVGKGVLNLTGINYQPALTTCLMCGKCLLVCPRGINTRHLILEVMNKYREYGKAV
;
A
#
# COMPACT_ATOMS: atom_id res chain seq x y z
N MET A 1 -10.84 -29.26 5.62
CA MET A 1 -12.15 -29.96 5.57
C MET A 1 -13.07 -29.12 4.69
N LYS A 2 -13.24 -29.47 3.41
CA LYS A 2 -14.05 -28.67 2.48
C LYS A 2 -15.53 -28.82 2.81
N THR A 3 -16.20 -27.71 3.10
CA THR A 3 -17.64 -27.73 3.38
C THR A 3 -18.42 -27.99 2.08
N LYS A 4 -19.58 -28.65 2.19
CA LYS A 4 -20.46 -29.02 1.06
C LYS A 4 -21.08 -27.81 0.33
N PHE A 5 -20.77 -26.59 0.78
CA PHE A 5 -21.37 -25.32 0.33
C PHE A 5 -20.46 -24.53 -0.63
N GLY A 6 -19.32 -25.08 -1.07
CA GLY A 6 -18.44 -24.44 -2.07
C GLY A 6 -17.61 -23.27 -1.53
N PHE A 7 -17.71 -22.95 -0.24
CA PHE A 7 -16.85 -22.00 0.44
C PHE A 7 -15.76 -22.75 1.21
N ASP A 8 -14.52 -22.30 1.05
CA ASP A 8 -13.37 -22.77 1.82
C ASP A 8 -12.95 -21.68 2.81
N ILE A 9 -12.29 -22.08 3.91
CA ILE A 9 -11.71 -21.11 4.83
C ILE A 9 -10.52 -20.49 4.10
N HIS A 10 -10.61 -19.20 3.76
CA HIS A 10 -9.49 -18.48 3.18
C HIS A 10 -8.31 -18.49 4.14
N ASP A 11 -7.11 -18.62 3.58
CA ASP A 11 -5.88 -18.46 4.35
C ASP A 11 -5.90 -17.13 5.11
N ASN A 12 -5.47 -17.20 6.36
CA ASN A 12 -5.42 -16.05 7.23
C ASN A 12 -4.50 -14.98 6.62
N ARG A 13 -5.05 -13.79 6.30
CA ARG A 13 -4.28 -12.63 5.81
C ARG A 13 -3.92 -11.66 6.93
N GLN A 14 -3.89 -12.12 8.17
CA GLN A 14 -3.34 -11.34 9.27
C GLN A 14 -1.85 -11.10 9.04
N ILE A 15 -1.44 -9.87 9.33
CA ILE A 15 -0.05 -9.43 9.26
C ILE A 15 0.41 -9.25 10.71
N ASP A 16 1.47 -9.96 11.09
CA ASP A 16 2.10 -9.77 12.40
C ASP A 16 3.03 -8.56 12.33
N LEU A 17 2.58 -7.41 12.84
CA LEU A 17 3.32 -6.17 12.76
C LEU A 17 4.62 -6.19 13.59
N ASP A 18 4.77 -7.11 14.55
CA ASP A 18 5.96 -7.21 15.39
C ASP A 18 7.09 -7.98 14.68
N LEU A 19 6.72 -8.87 13.73
CA LEU A 19 7.66 -9.66 12.94
C LEU A 19 8.00 -9.04 11.58
N GLU A 20 7.19 -8.09 11.11
CA GLU A 20 7.34 -7.46 9.80
C GLU A 20 8.41 -6.36 9.77
N ASP A 21 9.12 -6.27 8.64
CA ASP A 21 10.08 -5.20 8.40
C ASP A 21 9.35 -3.89 8.04
N THR A 22 9.32 -2.97 9.00
CA THR A 22 8.65 -1.68 8.88
C THR A 22 9.57 -0.54 8.44
N ARG A 23 10.88 -0.79 8.28
CA ARG A 23 11.90 0.26 8.00
C ARG A 23 11.55 1.13 6.79
N PHE A 24 11.13 0.50 5.70
CA PHE A 24 10.72 1.22 4.49
C PHE A 24 9.53 2.15 4.75
N ALA A 25 8.52 1.67 5.48
CA ALA A 25 7.34 2.45 5.81
C ALA A 25 7.68 3.63 6.74
N ASP A 26 8.60 3.42 7.68
CA ASP A 26 9.07 4.46 8.58
C ASP A 26 9.87 5.55 7.86
N GLU A 27 10.76 5.17 6.94
CA GLU A 27 11.50 6.13 6.12
C GLU A 27 10.59 6.95 5.22
N VAL A 28 9.59 6.32 4.60
CA VAL A 28 8.56 7.03 3.83
C VAL A 28 7.77 7.97 4.74
N ALA A 29 7.48 7.59 5.97
CA ALA A 29 6.76 8.41 6.94
C ALA A 29 7.55 9.64 7.42
N VAL A 30 8.89 9.63 7.32
CA VAL A 30 9.74 10.81 7.58
C VAL A 30 9.52 11.88 6.50
N VAL A 31 9.45 11.46 5.23
CA VAL A 31 9.24 12.36 4.09
C VAL A 31 7.78 12.81 4.04
N VAL A 32 6.85 11.85 4.11
CA VAL A 32 5.41 12.08 3.98
C VAL A 32 4.75 11.95 5.35
N LYS A 33 4.88 12.99 6.18
CA LYS A 33 4.36 12.98 7.57
C LYS A 33 2.87 12.66 7.66
N SER A 34 2.07 13.10 6.67
CA SER A 34 0.64 12.80 6.60
C SER A 34 0.32 11.30 6.51
N TRP A 35 1.28 10.48 6.08
CA TRP A 35 1.12 9.04 5.99
C TRP A 35 0.81 8.38 7.34
N LYS A 36 1.36 8.92 8.45
CA LYS A 36 1.09 8.41 9.80
C LYS A 36 -0.38 8.49 10.21
N ALA A 37 -1.18 9.32 9.54
CA ALA A 37 -2.62 9.42 9.77
C ALA A 37 -3.43 8.31 9.07
N CYS A 38 -2.78 7.42 8.31
CA CYS A 38 -3.44 6.36 7.56
C CYS A 38 -3.98 5.27 8.50
N MET A 39 -5.29 5.04 8.40
CA MET A 39 -5.98 3.97 9.14
C MET A 39 -6.13 2.67 8.34
N LYS A 40 -5.40 2.53 7.23
CA LYS A 40 -5.39 1.34 6.36
C LYS A 40 -6.80 0.90 5.88
N CYS A 41 -7.70 1.86 5.64
CA CYS A 41 -9.09 1.59 5.24
C CYS A 41 -9.29 1.01 3.83
N GLY A 42 -8.28 1.08 2.96
CA GLY A 42 -8.36 0.53 1.59
C GLY A 42 -9.17 1.32 0.57
N ALA A 43 -9.76 2.49 0.91
CA ALA A 43 -10.55 3.29 -0.02
C ALA A 43 -9.78 3.69 -1.30
N CYS A 44 -8.51 4.08 -1.14
CA CYS A 44 -7.61 4.41 -2.24
C CYS A 44 -7.34 3.22 -3.18
N VAL A 45 -7.26 2.00 -2.63
CA VAL A 45 -7.07 0.76 -3.39
C VAL A 45 -8.37 0.39 -4.13
N GLY A 46 -9.52 0.56 -3.48
CA GLY A 46 -10.83 0.26 -4.07
C GLY A 46 -11.20 1.16 -5.25
N THR A 47 -10.75 2.42 -5.27
CA THR A 47 -11.04 3.36 -6.38
C THR A 47 -10.01 3.29 -7.52
N CYS A 48 -8.89 2.60 -7.34
CA CYS A 48 -7.80 2.59 -8.30
C CYS A 48 -8.21 1.85 -9.58
N PRO A 49 -8.23 2.51 -10.77
CA PRO A 49 -8.63 1.86 -12.02
C PRO A 49 -7.61 0.81 -12.50
N VAL A 50 -6.37 0.92 -12.06
CA VAL A 50 -5.27 -0.01 -12.40
C VAL A 50 -5.30 -1.27 -11.52
N GLY A 51 -6.12 -1.29 -10.46
CA GLY A 51 -6.32 -2.44 -9.60
C GLY A 51 -5.57 -2.40 -8.26
N LYS A 52 -5.62 -3.53 -7.55
CA LYS A 52 -5.37 -3.67 -6.10
C LYS A 52 -3.91 -3.50 -5.64
N GLY A 53 -2.94 -3.42 -6.56
CA GLY A 53 -1.53 -3.53 -6.20
C GLY A 53 -0.86 -2.23 -5.74
N VAL A 54 -1.37 -1.06 -6.13
CA VAL A 54 -0.56 0.19 -6.11
C VAL A 54 -0.26 0.71 -4.70
N LEU A 55 -1.05 0.31 -3.69
CA LEU A 55 -1.02 0.97 -2.37
C LEU A 55 -1.20 0.04 -1.18
N ASN A 56 -0.75 -1.20 -1.27
CA ASN A 56 -0.65 -2.05 -0.09
C ASN A 56 0.66 -1.75 0.66
N LEU A 57 0.71 -0.58 1.31
CA LEU A 57 1.88 -0.09 2.05
C LEU A 57 2.06 -0.80 3.41
N THR A 58 1.52 -2.01 3.56
CA THR A 58 1.75 -2.88 4.71
C THR A 58 2.83 -3.90 4.33
N GLY A 59 4.09 -3.54 4.57
CA GLY A 59 5.23 -4.45 4.70
C GLY A 59 5.72 -5.21 3.46
N ILE A 60 4.86 -5.90 2.72
CA ILE A 60 5.31 -7.18 2.14
C ILE A 60 5.36 -7.21 0.61
N ASN A 61 4.68 -6.31 -0.12
CA ASN A 61 4.61 -6.43 -1.60
C ASN A 61 4.45 -5.07 -2.31
N TYR A 62 5.53 -4.29 -2.35
CA TYR A 62 5.57 -2.97 -2.99
C TYR A 62 5.76 -3.02 -4.53
N GLN A 63 6.16 -4.15 -5.08
CA GLN A 63 7.04 -4.17 -6.25
C GLN A 63 6.37 -4.07 -7.64
N PRO A 64 5.21 -4.71 -7.97
CA PRO A 64 4.75 -4.70 -9.37
C PRO A 64 3.81 -3.55 -9.76
N ALA A 65 3.23 -2.84 -8.79
CA ALA A 65 2.06 -1.99 -9.07
C ALA A 65 2.33 -0.48 -9.00
N LEU A 66 3.49 -0.07 -8.49
CA LEU A 66 3.87 1.34 -8.49
C LEU A 66 4.24 1.82 -9.90
N THR A 67 4.82 0.96 -10.74
CA THR A 67 5.16 1.29 -12.15
C THR A 67 3.95 1.49 -13.04
N THR A 68 2.79 0.95 -12.66
CA THR A 68 1.55 1.04 -13.43
C THR A 68 0.68 2.23 -13.03
N CYS A 69 1.10 3.04 -12.05
CA CYS A 69 0.34 4.20 -11.61
C CYS A 69 0.23 5.28 -12.69
N LEU A 70 -1.00 5.57 -13.12
CA LEU A 70 -1.30 6.62 -14.11
C LEU A 70 -1.33 8.05 -13.54
N MET A 71 -0.99 8.22 -12.26
CA MET A 71 -1.01 9.52 -11.56
C MET A 71 -2.36 10.27 -11.64
N CYS A 72 -3.47 9.55 -11.73
CA CYS A 72 -4.82 10.12 -11.90
C CYS A 72 -5.39 10.87 -10.69
N GLY A 73 -4.82 10.70 -9.49
CA GLY A 73 -5.21 11.45 -8.29
C GLY A 73 -6.51 11.01 -7.59
N LYS A 74 -7.25 10.00 -8.08
CA LYS A 74 -8.50 9.53 -7.43
C LYS A 74 -8.30 9.09 -5.97
N CYS A 75 -7.14 8.52 -5.65
CA CYS A 75 -6.77 8.12 -4.30
C CYS A 75 -6.73 9.28 -3.29
N LEU A 76 -6.52 10.52 -3.75
CA LEU A 76 -6.55 11.71 -2.90
C LEU A 76 -7.99 12.09 -2.55
N LEU A 77 -8.88 12.05 -3.55
CA LEU A 77 -10.28 12.46 -3.43
C LEU A 77 -11.07 11.57 -2.47
N VAL A 78 -10.77 10.27 -2.44
CA VAL A 78 -11.49 9.29 -1.60
C VAL A 78 -10.90 9.14 -0.20
N CYS A 79 -9.78 9.80 0.11
CA CYS A 79 -9.11 9.60 1.39
C CYS A 79 -9.84 10.35 2.51
N PRO A 80 -10.48 9.66 3.49
CA PRO A 80 -11.22 10.34 4.56
C PRO A 80 -10.31 11.09 5.53
N ARG A 81 -9.01 10.79 5.52
CA ARG A 81 -7.99 11.43 6.37
C ARG A 81 -7.26 12.57 5.65
N GLY A 82 -7.61 12.87 4.40
CA GLY A 82 -6.99 13.94 3.62
C GLY A 82 -5.49 13.74 3.36
N ILE A 83 -5.03 12.49 3.33
CA ILE A 83 -3.61 12.18 3.10
C ILE A 83 -3.27 12.51 1.65
N ASN A 84 -2.13 13.17 1.43
CA ASN A 84 -1.62 13.41 0.09
C ASN A 84 -1.07 12.12 -0.54
N THR A 85 -1.97 11.21 -0.90
CA THR A 85 -1.66 9.87 -1.45
C THR A 85 -0.94 9.95 -2.79
N ARG A 86 -1.14 11.01 -3.57
CA ARG A 86 -0.41 11.23 -4.82
C ARG A 86 1.07 11.51 -4.57
N HIS A 87 1.39 12.41 -3.64
CA HIS A 87 2.77 12.67 -3.22
C HIS A 87 3.39 11.43 -2.58
N LEU A 88 2.63 10.72 -1.73
CA LEU A 88 3.06 9.45 -1.15
C LEU A 88 3.50 8.43 -2.20
N ILE A 89 2.69 8.20 -3.23
CA ILE A 89 3.04 7.25 -4.32
C ILE A 89 4.36 7.66 -4.99
N LEU A 90 4.54 8.96 -5.26
CA LEU A 90 5.77 9.46 -5.87
C LEU A 90 7.00 9.21 -4.99
N GLU A 91 6.92 9.53 -3.70
CA GLU A 91 8.03 9.31 -2.77
C GLU A 91 8.33 7.82 -2.59
N VAL A 92 7.29 6.99 -2.51
CA VAL A 92 7.44 5.53 -2.47
C VAL A 92 8.12 5.04 -3.76
N MET A 93 7.73 5.51 -4.94
CA MET A 93 8.39 5.17 -6.22
C MET A 93 9.85 5.59 -6.26
N ASN A 94 10.16 6.80 -5.79
CA ASN A 94 11.52 7.32 -5.72
C ASN A 94 12.38 6.49 -4.77
N LYS A 95 11.89 6.24 -3.55
CA LYS A 95 12.56 5.38 -2.57
C LYS A 95 12.76 3.97 -3.10
N TYR A 96 11.74 3.39 -3.74
CA TYR A 96 11.85 2.06 -4.33
C TYR A 96 12.98 1.95 -5.36
N ARG A 97 13.18 3.00 -6.17
CA ARG A 97 14.31 3.09 -7.12
C ARG A 97 15.67 3.21 -6.44
N GLU A 98 15.74 3.79 -5.24
CA GLU A 98 16.97 3.82 -4.43
C GLU A 98 17.25 2.45 -3.82
N TYR A 99 16.24 1.82 -3.21
CA TYR A 99 16.33 0.47 -2.64
C TYR A 99 16.69 -0.59 -3.68
N GLY A 100 16.12 -0.52 -4.88
CA GLY A 100 16.43 -1.44 -5.97
C GLY A 100 17.82 -1.25 -6.61
N LYS A 101 18.56 -0.20 -6.27
CA LYS A 101 19.98 -0.03 -6.65
C LYS A 101 20.95 -0.55 -5.58
N ALA A 102 20.45 -0.85 -4.38
CA ALA A 102 21.23 -1.38 -3.26
C ALA A 102 21.26 -2.93 -3.23
N VAL A 103 20.72 -3.57 -4.27
CA VAL A 103 20.74 -5.02 -4.52
C VAL A 103 21.49 -5.29 -5.81
#